data_AF-A0A969TY65-F1
#
_entry.id   AF-A0A969TY65-F1
#
_cell.length_a   1.000
_cell.length_b   1.000
_cell.length_c   1.000
_cell.angle_alpha   90.00
_cell.angle_beta   90.00
_cell.angle_gamma   90.00
#
_symmetry.space_group_name_H-M   'P 1'
#
loop_
_entity.id
_entity.type
_entity.pdbx_description
1 polymer ?
#
loop_
_entity_poly.entity_id
_entity_poly.type
_entity_poly.pdbx_seq_one_letter_code
_entity_poly.pdbx_strand_id
1 'polypeptide(L)' 'MELQSARKQLEEVAHLCQELKNSYMRLDDNLKQEFKIGYGLDLDVDELARVLFDWSEIQHDRHHGKNQ' A
#
# COMPACT_ATOMS: atom_id res chain seq x y z
N MET A 1 17.33 14.44 6.41
CA MET A 1 17.21 13.14 7.11
C MET A 1 15.76 12.78 7.36
N GLU A 2 14.97 13.61 8.04
CA GLU A 2 13.57 13.28 8.40
C GLU A 2 12.67 12.92 7.22
N LEU A 3 12.73 13.68 6.11
CA LEU A 3 11.93 13.38 4.91
C LEU A 3 12.31 12.04 4.26
N GLN A 4 13.60 11.69 4.24
CA GLN A 4 14.05 10.42 3.68
C GLN A 4 13.63 9.25 4.57
N SER A 5 13.71 9.41 5.89
CA SER A 5 13.20 8.43 6.85
C SER A 5 11.70 8.23 6.71
N ALA A 6 10.92 9.32 6.60
CA ALA A 6 9.48 9.25 6.40
C ALA A 6 9.11 8.58 5.06
N ARG A 7 9.86 8.85 3.98
CA ARG A 7 9.67 8.16 2.69
C ARG A 7 9.95 6.67 2.79
N LYS A 8 11.04 6.28 3.43
CA LYS A 8 11.36 4.86 3.61
C LYS A 8 10.27 4.13 4.42
N GLN A 9 9.76 4.76 5.47
CA GLN A 9 8.64 4.20 6.23
C GLN A 9 7.39 4.04 5.35
N LEU A 10 7.12 5.01 4.48
CA LEU A 10 5.97 4.93 3.58
C LEU A 10 6.15 3.88 2.47
N GLU A 11 7.38 3.64 1.99
CA GLU A 11 7.71 2.52 1.09
C GLU A 11 7.44 1.17 1.78
N GLU A 12 7.87 1.01 3.04
CA GLU A 12 7.58 -0.18 3.85
C GLU A 12 6.06 -0.39 4.04
N VAL A 13 5.31 0.69 4.31
CA VAL A 13 3.85 0.65 4.39
C VAL A 13 3.22 0.25 3.05
N ALA A 14 3.72 0.78 1.92
CA ALA A 14 3.21 0.42 0.60
C ALA A 14 3.38 -1.08 0.32
N HIS A 15 4.54 -1.65 0.66
CA HIS A 15 4.78 -3.09 0.53
C HIS A 15 3.84 -3.91 1.42
N LEU A 16 3.70 -3.56 2.69
CA LEU A 16 2.80 -4.25 3.62
C LEU A 16 1.33 -4.15 3.18
N CYS A 17 0.90 -3.01 2.65
CA CYS A 17 -0.44 -2.84 2.10
C CYS A 17 -0.68 -3.74 0.89
N GLN A 18 0.31 -3.94 0.03
CA GLN A 18 0.18 -4.86 -1.10
C GLN A 18 0.12 -6.33 -0.65
N GLU A 19 0.89 -6.72 0.36
CA GLU A 19 0.81 -8.05 0.98
C GLU A 19 -0.54 -8.29 1.65
N LEU A 20 -1.06 -7.27 2.35
CA LEU A 20 -2.37 -7.29 2.98
C LEU A 20 -3.47 -7.45 1.93
N LYS A 21 -3.43 -6.66 0.85
CA LYS A 21 -4.34 -6.81 -0.29
C LYS A 21 -4.32 -8.23 -0.84
N ASN A 22 -3.13 -8.78 -1.10
CA ASN A 22 -3.01 -10.14 -1.63
C ASN A 22 -3.62 -11.18 -0.68
N SER A 23 -3.51 -10.96 0.63
CA SER A 23 -4.11 -11.83 1.64
C SER A 23 -5.62 -11.67 1.70
N TYR A 24 -6.11 -10.43 1.70
CA TYR A 24 -7.53 -10.08 1.64
C TYR A 24 -8.22 -10.67 0.40
N MET A 25 -7.57 -10.62 -0.76
CA MET A 25 -8.12 -11.16 -2.01
C MET A 25 -8.29 -12.68 -2.01
N ARG A 26 -7.53 -13.40 -1.16
CA ARG A 26 -7.66 -14.86 -0.99
C ARG A 26 -8.77 -15.27 -0.02
N LEU A 27 -9.33 -14.34 0.75
CA LEU A 27 -10.44 -14.60 1.65
C LEU A 27 -11.73 -14.88 0.86
N ASP A 28 -12.60 -15.70 1.43
CA ASP A 28 -13.98 -15.82 0.95
C ASP A 28 -14.81 -14.59 1.35
N ASP A 29 -16.02 -14.49 0.81
CA ASP A 29 -16.87 -13.31 0.99
C ASP A 29 -17.26 -13.06 2.45
N ASN A 30 -17.46 -14.11 3.26
CA ASN A 30 -17.82 -13.95 4.68
C ASN A 30 -16.64 -13.36 5.46
N LEU A 31 -15.44 -13.89 5.25
CA LEU A 31 -14.22 -13.41 5.88
C LEU A 31 -13.85 -11.99 5.42
N LYS A 32 -14.13 -11.64 4.16
CA LYS A 32 -13.98 -10.25 3.67
C LYS A 32 -14.92 -9.30 4.37
N GLN A 33 -16.18 -9.68 4.59
CA GLN A 33 -17.14 -8.85 5.33
C GLN A 33 -16.71 -8.70 6.79
N GLU A 34 -16.26 -9.77 7.43
CA GLU A 34 -15.72 -9.73 8.80
C GLU A 34 -14.50 -8.80 8.90
N PHE A 35 -13.57 -8.90 7.95
CA PHE A 35 -12.40 -8.01 7.88
C PHE A 35 -12.78 -6.53 7.80
N LYS A 36 -13.88 -6.20 7.11
CA LYS A 36 -14.38 -4.83 6.94
C LYS A 36 -15.10 -4.29 8.18
N ILE A 37 -15.41 -5.12 9.19
CA ILE A 37 -16.08 -4.64 10.42
C ILE A 37 -15.16 -3.65 11.14
N GLY A 38 -15.66 -2.42 11.35
CA GLY A 38 -14.89 -1.34 11.97
C GLY A 38 -13.85 -0.69 11.05
N TYR A 39 -13.77 -1.10 9.78
CA TYR A 39 -12.95 -0.44 8.77
C TYR A 39 -13.65 0.87 8.35
N GLY A 40 -13.28 1.96 9.00
CA GLY A 40 -13.89 3.29 8.81
C GLY A 40 -13.20 4.17 7.76
N LEU A 41 -12.43 3.59 6.85
CA LEU A 41 -11.84 4.35 5.74
C LEU A 41 -12.86 4.49 4.61
N ASP A 42 -12.96 5.69 4.04
CA ASP A 42 -13.80 5.97 2.87
C ASP A 42 -13.28 5.31 1.57
N LEU A 43 -12.14 4.61 1.64
CA LEU A 43 -11.50 3.89 0.54
C LEU A 43 -11.55 2.38 0.77
N ASP A 44 -11.75 1.61 -0.30
CA ASP A 44 -11.58 0.15 -0.25
C ASP A 44 -10.09 -0.20 -0.03
N VAL A 45 -9.83 -1.29 0.69
CA VAL A 45 -8.49 -1.87 0.94
C VAL A 45 -7.71 -2.04 -0.36
N ASP A 46 -8.39 -2.49 -1.43
CA ASP A 46 -7.76 -2.70 -2.73
C ASP A 46 -7.28 -1.41 -3.39
N GLU A 47 -8.03 -0.32 -3.17
CA GLU A 47 -7.74 1.01 -3.68
C GLU A 47 -6.61 1.66 -2.87
N LEU A 48 -6.65 1.56 -1.55
CA LEU A 48 -5.59 2.03 -0.66
C LEU A 48 -4.24 1.41 -1.03
N ALA A 49 -4.19 0.08 -1.19
CA ALA A 49 -2.96 -0.61 -1.55
C ALA A 49 -2.43 -0.18 -2.93
N ARG A 50 -3.33 0.02 -3.91
CA ARG A 50 -2.96 0.50 -5.24
C ARG A 50 -2.34 1.90 -5.19
N VAL A 51 -2.99 2.84 -4.50
CA VAL A 51 -2.49 4.23 -4.39
C VAL A 51 -1.09 4.26 -3.75
N LEU A 52 -0.87 3.45 -2.72
CA LEU A 52 0.44 3.37 -2.06
C LEU A 52 1.50 2.71 -2.95
N PHE A 53 1.13 1.68 -3.72
CA PHE A 53 2.02 1.03 -4.67
C PHE A 53 2.46 1.99 -5.78
N ASP A 54 1.51 2.67 -6.43
CA ASP A 54 1.78 3.66 -7.50
C ASP A 54 2.71 4.78 -6.99
N TRP A 55 2.50 5.25 -5.75
CA TRP A 55 3.38 6.22 -5.11
C TRP A 55 4.82 5.68 -4.91
N SER A 56 4.95 4.42 -4.50
CA SER A 56 6.25 3.76 -4.27
C SER A 56 7.04 3.65 -5.57
N GLU A 57 6.38 3.26 -6.67
CA GLU A 57 7.02 3.20 -8.00
C GLU A 57 7.54 4.58 -8.44
N ILE A 58 6.77 5.65 -8.21
CA ILE A 58 7.21 7.02 -8.48
C ILE A 58 8.45 7.39 -7.66
N GLN A 59 8.54 6.98 -6.39
CA GLN A 59 9.75 7.26 -5.59
C GLN A 59 10.95 6.46 -6.08
N HIS A 60 10.76 5.18 -6.38
CA HIS A 60 11.79 4.31 -6.93
C HIS A 60 12.37 4.89 -8.24
N ASP A 61 11.50 5.27 -9.18
CA ASP A 61 11.92 5.84 -10.46
C ASP A 61 12.64 7.19 -10.30
N ARG A 62 12.24 8.02 -9.33
CA ARG A 62 12.96 9.27 -9.04
C ARG A 62 14.35 9.04 -8.45
N HIS A 63 14.55 7.95 -7.72
CA HIS A 63 15.85 7.60 -7.14
C HIS A 63 16.76 6.88 -8.15
N HIS A 64 16.21 6.09 -9.07
CA HIS A 64 16.98 5.27 -10.03
C HIS A 64 17.01 5.81 -11.47
N GLY A 65 16.08 6.68 -11.85
CA GLY A 65 15.94 7.27 -13.20
C GLY A 65 16.86 8.45 -13.51
N LYS A 66 17.82 8.80 -12.65
CA LYS A 66 18.84 9.83 -12.91
C LYS A 66 20.05 9.33 -13.72
N ASN A 67 20.00 8.13 -14.30
CA ASN A 67 21.07 7.54 -15.12
C ASN A 67 20.63 7.29 -16.58
N GLN A 68 19.97 8.26 -17.22
CA GLN A 68 19.86 8.33 -18.69
C GLN A 68 20.24 9.73 -19.18
#